data_AF-A0A517QZ51-F1
#
_entry.id   AF-A0A517QZ51-F1
#
_cell.length_a   1.000
_cell.length_b   1.000
_cell.length_c   1.000
_cell.angle_alpha   90.00
_cell.angle_beta   90.00
_cell.angle_gamma   90.00
#
_symmetry.space_group_name_H-M   'P 1'
#
loop_
_entity.id
_entity.type
_entity.pdbx_description
1 polymer ?
#
loop_
_entity_poly.entity_id
_entity_poly.type
_entity_poly.pdbx_seq_one_letter_code
_entity_poly.pdbx_strand_id
1 'polypeptide(L)'
;MDELHHSLVIAMTAYRILITACLVAASLSMCYAESTRQVPLTGQCNFRDIGGYETDDGRQVREGFVFRSGELPRLTDEDLAVLKRLRIKTVVNFLTDVETRSRGKDRLPQGAREVSFPIESDEGLVAAVVEARRTADFSVMPPSINPKIHRELISEAREQYASLFREIAQSREPLVFHCSHGVHRTGTATAVLLWGLGVPWDTVREDYLLSNKFREAEVKKRLSQLRKLAAENQDISPDNVDMTNIEAFYILKGVYIDASRDEILKHFGSIEGYLSRGLGLTATEINLLREKMLQ
;
A
#
# COMPACT_ATOMS: atom_id res chain seq x y z
N MET A 1 -31.56 50.73 -3.51
CA MET A 1 -30.37 50.10 -2.88
C MET A 1 -30.66 48.70 -2.38
N ASP A 2 -31.91 48.36 -2.04
CA ASP A 2 -32.28 47.04 -1.50
C ASP A 2 -32.33 45.89 -2.51
N GLU A 3 -32.76 46.12 -3.75
CA GLU A 3 -32.89 45.02 -4.75
C GLU A 3 -31.53 44.45 -5.22
N LEU A 4 -30.52 45.31 -5.36
CA LEU A 4 -29.15 44.92 -5.71
C LEU A 4 -28.49 44.12 -4.59
N HIS A 5 -28.75 44.51 -3.33
CA HIS A 5 -28.23 43.80 -2.16
C HIS A 5 -28.88 42.43 -1.99
N HIS A 6 -30.18 42.33 -2.26
CA HIS A 6 -30.92 41.07 -2.17
C HIS A 6 -30.48 40.08 -3.27
N SER A 7 -30.27 40.56 -4.48
CA SER A 7 -29.78 39.75 -5.61
C SER A 7 -28.36 39.21 -5.37
N LEU A 8 -27.48 40.00 -4.76
CA LEU A 8 -26.10 39.59 -4.45
C LEU A 8 -26.05 38.47 -3.40
N VAL A 9 -26.90 38.56 -2.37
CA VAL A 9 -27.00 37.55 -1.30
C VAL A 9 -27.53 36.22 -1.82
N ILE A 10 -28.49 36.25 -2.75
CA ILE A 10 -29.01 35.03 -3.39
C ILE A 10 -27.93 34.36 -4.24
N ALA A 11 -27.16 35.14 -5.02
CA ALA A 11 -26.08 34.62 -5.86
C ALA A 11 -24.93 34.00 -5.04
N MET A 12 -24.53 34.62 -3.93
CA MET A 12 -23.49 34.08 -3.05
C MET A 12 -23.95 32.80 -2.32
N THR A 13 -25.22 32.73 -1.94
CA THR A 13 -25.81 31.53 -1.33
C THR A 13 -25.87 30.37 -2.33
N ALA A 14 -26.31 30.63 -3.56
CA ALA A 14 -26.33 29.64 -4.63
C ALA A 14 -24.91 29.13 -4.98
N TYR A 15 -23.92 30.02 -5.03
CA TYR A 15 -22.52 29.66 -5.27
C TYR A 15 -21.93 28.80 -4.15
N ARG A 16 -22.23 29.11 -2.89
CA ARG A 16 -21.82 28.29 -1.74
C ARG A 16 -22.45 26.90 -1.76
N ILE A 17 -23.74 26.80 -2.08
CA ILE A 17 -24.44 25.51 -2.23
C ILE A 17 -23.80 24.68 -3.35
N LEU A 18 -23.45 25.32 -4.48
CA LEU A 18 -22.79 24.64 -5.59
C LEU A 18 -21.42 24.08 -5.19
N ILE A 19 -20.59 24.87 -4.49
CA ILE A 19 -19.28 24.42 -4.00
C ILE A 19 -19.43 23.27 -3.01
N THR A 20 -20.33 23.38 -2.04
CA THR A 20 -20.57 22.32 -1.05
C THR A 20 -21.08 21.05 -1.74
N ALA A 21 -21.99 21.15 -2.71
CA ALA A 21 -22.48 20.00 -3.47
C ALA A 21 -21.36 19.33 -4.30
N CYS A 22 -20.49 20.11 -4.94
CA CYS A 22 -19.33 19.58 -5.66
C CYS A 22 -18.33 18.88 -4.72
N LEU A 23 -18.05 19.45 -3.55
CA LEU A 23 -17.16 18.83 -2.55
C LEU A 23 -17.76 17.53 -1.99
N VAL A 24 -19.07 17.49 -1.74
CA VAL A 24 -19.79 16.29 -1.28
C VAL A 24 -19.85 15.22 -2.38
N ALA A 25 -20.08 15.60 -3.63
CA ALA A 25 -20.06 14.68 -4.76
C ALA A 25 -18.67 14.09 -5.02
N ALA A 26 -17.62 14.92 -4.95
CA ALA A 26 -16.23 14.46 -5.06
C ALA A 26 -15.86 13.49 -3.94
N SER A 27 -16.20 13.81 -2.69
CA SER A 27 -15.94 12.93 -1.55
C SER A 27 -16.76 11.64 -1.56
N LEU A 28 -18.03 11.67 -2.03
CA LEU A 28 -18.83 10.46 -2.24
C LEU A 28 -18.29 9.60 -3.39
N SER A 29 -17.88 10.20 -4.51
CA SER A 29 -17.27 9.48 -5.64
C SER A 29 -15.93 8.85 -5.23
N MET A 30 -15.14 9.54 -4.41
CA MET A 30 -13.88 9.06 -3.87
C MET A 30 -14.11 7.91 -2.88
N CYS A 31 -15.05 8.04 -1.95
CA CYS A 31 -15.43 6.97 -1.01
C CYS A 31 -16.04 5.75 -1.73
N TYR A 32 -16.80 5.97 -2.80
CA TYR A 32 -17.38 4.91 -3.62
C TYR A 32 -16.30 4.17 -4.41
N ALA A 33 -15.37 4.88 -5.06
CA ALA A 33 -14.20 4.30 -5.75
C ALA A 33 -13.21 3.62 -4.77
N GLU A 34 -13.11 4.08 -3.53
CA GLU A 34 -12.34 3.39 -2.49
C GLU A 34 -12.95 2.04 -2.08
N SER A 35 -14.28 1.89 -2.15
CA SER A 35 -14.99 0.67 -1.75
C SER A 35 -14.99 -0.43 -2.83
N THR A 36 -14.84 -0.07 -4.11
CA THR A 36 -14.93 -1.02 -5.24
C THR A 36 -13.64 -1.81 -5.47
N ARG A 37 -12.48 -1.31 -5.01
CA ARG A 37 -11.17 -1.91 -5.31
C ARG A 37 -10.79 -3.08 -4.40
N GLN A 38 -11.33 -3.13 -3.18
CA GLN A 38 -11.06 -4.26 -2.28
C GLN A 38 -11.69 -5.52 -2.88
N VAL A 39 -10.91 -6.59 -2.96
CA VAL A 39 -11.44 -7.92 -3.27
C VAL A 39 -11.53 -8.66 -1.95
N PRO A 40 -12.76 -8.90 -1.41
CA PRO A 40 -12.90 -9.57 -0.14
C PRO A 40 -12.41 -11.02 -0.25
N LEU A 41 -11.39 -11.36 0.54
CA LEU A 41 -10.91 -12.72 0.71
C LEU A 41 -10.96 -13.09 2.20
N THR A 42 -11.31 -14.33 2.49
CA THR A 42 -11.35 -14.85 3.87
C THR A 42 -9.95 -14.97 4.45
N GLY A 43 -8.99 -15.46 3.64
CA GLY A 43 -7.62 -15.72 4.07
C GLY A 43 -6.70 -14.49 4.11
N GLN A 44 -7.10 -13.37 3.50
CA GLN A 44 -6.26 -12.19 3.36
C GLN A 44 -7.11 -10.91 3.25
N CYS A 45 -6.92 -9.99 4.20
CA CYS A 45 -7.75 -8.80 4.29
C CYS A 45 -7.28 -7.63 3.41
N ASN A 46 -6.00 -7.59 3.01
CA ASN A 46 -5.38 -6.47 2.31
C ASN A 46 -5.23 -6.66 0.79
N PHE A 47 -6.03 -7.55 0.18
CA PHE A 47 -6.03 -7.79 -1.27
C PHE A 47 -6.91 -6.76 -1.99
N ARG A 48 -6.35 -6.07 -2.99
CA ARG A 48 -7.08 -5.09 -3.80
C ARG A 48 -6.46 -4.85 -5.17
N ASP A 49 -7.28 -4.33 -6.07
CA ASP A 49 -6.87 -3.75 -7.34
C ASP A 49 -6.14 -2.41 -7.10
N ILE A 50 -5.10 -2.12 -7.88
CA ILE A 50 -4.42 -0.81 -7.87
C ILE A 50 -4.88 0.10 -9.02
N GLY A 51 -5.82 -0.33 -9.85
CA GLY A 51 -6.41 0.43 -10.93
C GLY A 51 -7.43 1.49 -10.50
N GLY A 52 -7.95 2.21 -11.48
CA GLY A 52 -9.01 3.21 -11.35
C GLY A 52 -8.54 4.60 -10.89
N TYR A 53 -7.24 4.78 -10.63
CA TYR A 53 -6.70 6.09 -10.27
C TYR A 53 -6.49 6.96 -11.52
N GLU A 54 -6.95 8.21 -11.48
CA GLU A 54 -6.69 9.20 -12.53
C GLU A 54 -5.25 9.71 -12.46
N THR A 55 -4.64 9.94 -13.62
CA THR A 55 -3.31 10.54 -13.77
C THR A 55 -3.41 12.04 -14.06
N ASP A 56 -2.33 12.78 -13.84
CA ASP A 56 -2.26 14.23 -14.11
C ASP A 56 -2.55 14.59 -15.59
N ASP A 57 -2.41 13.65 -16.52
CA ASP A 57 -2.71 13.81 -17.94
C ASP A 57 -4.12 13.32 -18.34
N GLY A 58 -4.97 12.99 -17.36
CA GLY A 58 -6.38 12.62 -17.56
C GLY A 58 -6.64 11.19 -18.01
N ARG A 59 -5.61 10.33 -18.04
CA ARG A 59 -5.77 8.88 -18.23
C ARG A 59 -6.12 8.21 -16.91
N GLN A 60 -6.44 6.91 -16.96
CA GLN A 60 -6.68 6.13 -15.75
C GLN A 60 -5.81 4.90 -15.68
N VAL A 61 -5.39 4.54 -14.47
CA VAL A 61 -4.74 3.25 -14.22
C VAL A 61 -5.72 2.13 -14.52
N ARG A 62 -5.32 1.19 -15.37
CA ARG A 62 -6.13 0.08 -15.83
C ARG A 62 -6.58 -0.82 -14.67
N GLU A 63 -7.88 -0.98 -14.54
CA GLU A 63 -8.51 -1.90 -13.59
C GLU A 63 -8.40 -3.37 -14.05
N GLY A 64 -8.46 -4.27 -13.08
CA GLY A 64 -8.50 -5.72 -13.27
C GLY A 64 -7.17 -6.33 -13.71
N PHE A 65 -6.07 -5.58 -13.69
CA PHE A 65 -4.80 -6.03 -14.26
C PHE A 65 -3.69 -6.23 -13.21
N VAL A 66 -3.47 -5.28 -12.31
CA VAL A 66 -2.47 -5.42 -11.25
C VAL A 66 -3.16 -5.32 -9.90
N PHE A 67 -2.86 -6.29 -9.05
CA PHE A 67 -3.36 -6.36 -7.69
C PHE A 67 -2.21 -6.28 -6.71
N ARG A 68 -2.50 -5.81 -5.50
CA ARG A 68 -1.59 -5.87 -4.36
C ARG A 68 -2.23 -6.63 -3.21
N SER A 69 -1.41 -7.27 -2.40
CA SER A 69 -1.90 -8.07 -1.27
C SER A 69 -0.89 -8.15 -0.11
N GLY A 70 -1.33 -8.68 1.02
CA GLY A 70 -0.43 -9.42 1.93
C GLY A 70 -0.25 -10.87 1.50
N GLU A 71 0.42 -11.66 2.34
CA GLU A 71 0.72 -13.08 2.14
C GLU A 71 -0.53 -13.94 1.85
N LEU A 72 -0.39 -15.00 1.06
CA LEU A 72 -1.49 -15.85 0.62
C LEU A 72 -1.48 -17.32 1.14
N PRO A 73 -0.76 -17.71 2.23
CA PRO A 73 -0.77 -19.10 2.69
C PRO A 73 -2.12 -19.52 3.32
N ARG A 74 -2.94 -18.54 3.72
CA ARG A 74 -4.23 -18.74 4.41
C ARG A 74 -5.45 -18.61 3.52
N LEU A 75 -5.29 -18.40 2.21
CA LEU A 75 -6.43 -18.37 1.29
C LEU A 75 -7.26 -19.64 1.45
N THR A 76 -8.57 -19.53 1.34
CA THR A 76 -9.54 -20.65 1.31
C THR A 76 -9.76 -21.15 -0.12
N ASP A 77 -10.48 -22.25 -0.31
CA ASP A 77 -10.82 -22.72 -1.67
C ASP A 77 -11.73 -21.73 -2.40
N GLU A 78 -12.61 -21.06 -1.65
CA GLU A 78 -13.44 -19.96 -2.13
C GLU A 78 -12.59 -18.77 -2.58
N ASP A 79 -11.54 -18.41 -1.83
CA ASP A 79 -10.60 -17.37 -2.20
C ASP A 79 -9.83 -17.73 -3.48
N LEU A 80 -9.40 -18.99 -3.63
CA LEU A 80 -8.77 -19.47 -4.86
C LEU A 80 -9.71 -19.38 -6.06
N ALA A 81 -11.02 -19.62 -5.85
CA ALA A 81 -12.03 -19.40 -6.88
C ALA A 81 -12.19 -17.91 -7.24
N VAL A 82 -12.05 -16.99 -6.28
CA VAL A 82 -12.00 -15.54 -6.54
C VAL A 82 -10.79 -15.20 -7.41
N LEU A 83 -9.58 -15.60 -7.02
CA LEU A 83 -8.35 -15.34 -7.79
C LEU A 83 -8.43 -15.94 -9.21
N LYS A 84 -9.05 -17.12 -9.35
CA LYS A 84 -9.31 -17.74 -10.66
C LYS A 84 -10.26 -16.90 -11.52
N ARG A 85 -11.32 -16.33 -10.95
CA ARG A 85 -12.26 -15.43 -11.68
C ARG A 85 -11.57 -14.13 -12.11
N LEU A 86 -10.70 -13.59 -11.27
CA LEU A 86 -9.83 -12.46 -11.59
C LEU A 86 -8.74 -12.80 -12.61
N ARG A 87 -8.61 -14.09 -12.98
CA ARG A 87 -7.59 -14.60 -13.90
C ARG A 87 -6.16 -14.29 -13.45
N ILE A 88 -5.91 -14.27 -12.14
CA ILE A 88 -4.55 -14.11 -11.62
C ILE A 88 -3.69 -15.28 -12.11
N LYS A 89 -2.68 -14.97 -12.91
CA LYS A 89 -1.74 -15.96 -13.47
C LYS A 89 -0.33 -15.84 -12.94
N THR A 90 0.03 -14.69 -12.38
CA THR A 90 1.35 -14.45 -11.79
C THR A 90 1.20 -13.90 -10.38
N VAL A 91 1.95 -14.46 -9.44
CA VAL A 91 2.10 -13.95 -8.07
C VAL A 91 3.56 -13.57 -7.88
N VAL A 92 3.82 -12.30 -7.62
CA VAL A 92 5.17 -11.80 -7.28
C VAL A 92 5.28 -11.72 -5.77
N ASN A 93 6.20 -12.51 -5.21
CA ASN A 93 6.38 -12.65 -3.78
C ASN A 93 7.69 -11.95 -3.35
N PHE A 94 7.57 -10.95 -2.48
CA PHE A 94 8.71 -10.21 -1.93
C PHE A 94 9.25 -10.77 -0.62
N LEU A 95 8.64 -11.83 -0.08
CA LEU A 95 9.12 -12.49 1.12
C LEU A 95 10.45 -13.18 0.86
N THR A 96 11.33 -13.16 1.86
CA THR A 96 12.55 -13.97 1.82
C THR A 96 12.21 -15.45 1.97
N ASP A 97 13.15 -16.33 1.63
CA ASP A 97 12.98 -17.77 1.83
C ASP A 97 12.72 -18.14 3.29
N VAL A 98 13.35 -17.41 4.22
CA VAL A 98 13.15 -17.59 5.67
C VAL A 98 11.73 -17.21 6.06
N GLU A 99 11.26 -16.06 5.61
CA GLU A 99 9.89 -15.62 5.85
C GLU A 99 8.87 -16.62 5.28
N THR A 100 9.07 -17.05 4.03
CA THR A 100 8.19 -18.01 3.35
C THR A 100 8.12 -19.35 4.07
N ARG A 101 9.27 -19.88 4.53
CA ARG A 101 9.29 -21.12 5.34
C ARG A 101 8.55 -20.96 6.66
N SER A 102 8.68 -19.81 7.32
CA SER A 102 8.05 -19.56 8.62
C SER A 102 6.54 -19.30 8.54
N ARG A 103 6.09 -18.67 7.44
CA ARG A 103 4.70 -18.21 7.25
C ARG A 103 3.84 -19.21 6.47
N GLY A 104 4.49 -20.13 5.77
CA GLY A 104 3.85 -21.07 4.86
C GLY A 104 3.94 -20.58 3.42
N LYS A 105 3.94 -21.53 2.50
CA LYS A 105 3.88 -21.25 1.06
C LYS A 105 2.51 -20.72 0.68
N ASP A 106 2.48 -19.82 -0.28
CA ASP A 106 1.24 -19.28 -0.83
C ASP A 106 0.35 -20.40 -1.40
N ARG A 107 -0.95 -20.27 -1.15
CA ARG A 107 -1.97 -21.09 -1.84
C ARG A 107 -2.37 -20.34 -3.11
N LEU A 108 -2.10 -20.97 -4.26
CA LEU A 108 -2.31 -20.35 -5.56
C LEU A 108 -3.35 -21.11 -6.40
N PRO A 109 -4.12 -20.44 -7.26
CA PRO A 109 -5.01 -21.13 -8.19
C PRO A 109 -4.20 -21.97 -9.17
N GLN A 110 -4.80 -23.07 -9.65
CA GLN A 110 -4.12 -23.97 -10.59
C GLN A 110 -3.65 -23.22 -11.85
N GLY A 111 -2.37 -23.40 -12.18
CA GLY A 111 -1.74 -22.78 -13.35
C GLY A 111 -1.30 -21.34 -13.13
N ALA A 112 -1.40 -20.79 -11.91
CA ALA A 112 -0.67 -19.59 -11.55
C ALA A 112 0.80 -19.91 -11.28
N ARG A 113 1.68 -19.00 -11.72
CA ARG A 113 3.12 -19.04 -11.48
C ARG A 113 3.47 -18.09 -10.33
N GLU A 114 4.26 -18.56 -9.38
CA GLU A 114 4.90 -17.71 -8.38
C GLU A 114 6.27 -17.26 -8.89
N VAL A 115 6.61 -15.99 -8.66
CA VAL A 115 7.91 -15.38 -8.97
C VAL A 115 8.44 -14.78 -7.69
N SER A 116 9.62 -15.23 -7.27
CA SER A 116 10.26 -14.76 -6.04
C SER A 116 11.21 -13.60 -6.35
N PHE A 117 10.96 -12.44 -5.75
CA PHE A 117 11.84 -11.27 -5.76
C PHE A 117 12.10 -10.84 -4.30
N PRO A 118 12.87 -11.61 -3.53
CA PRO A 118 13.00 -11.39 -2.09
C PRO A 118 13.60 -10.01 -1.82
N ILE A 119 12.95 -9.26 -0.93
CA ILE A 119 13.46 -7.98 -0.43
C ILE A 119 13.77 -8.17 1.06
N GLU A 120 15.05 -8.09 1.38
CA GLU A 120 15.54 -8.07 2.75
C GLU A 120 15.13 -6.77 3.45
N SER A 121 14.90 -6.85 4.75
CA SER A 121 14.65 -5.68 5.60
C SER A 121 15.87 -5.43 6.46
N ASP A 122 16.10 -4.18 6.88
CA ASP A 122 17.20 -3.84 7.79
C ASP A 122 17.17 -4.74 9.04
N GLU A 123 18.25 -5.49 9.25
CA GLU A 123 18.34 -6.49 10.31
C GLU A 123 18.13 -5.88 11.70
N GLY A 124 18.60 -4.64 11.91
CA GLY A 124 18.42 -3.91 13.16
C GLY A 124 16.96 -3.53 13.42
N LEU A 125 16.25 -3.06 12.40
CA LEU A 125 14.83 -2.75 12.49
C LEU A 125 13.97 -4.00 12.69
N VAL A 126 14.29 -5.09 11.98
CA VAL A 126 13.63 -6.38 12.19
C VAL A 126 13.88 -6.87 13.62
N ALA A 127 15.11 -6.83 14.10
CA ALA A 127 15.48 -7.23 15.45
C ALA A 127 14.73 -6.40 16.50
N ALA A 128 14.62 -5.09 16.34
CA ALA A 128 13.88 -4.22 17.25
C ALA A 128 12.38 -4.60 17.32
N VAL A 129 11.75 -4.88 16.17
CA VAL A 129 10.33 -5.30 16.12
C VAL A 129 10.13 -6.69 16.72
N VAL A 130 11.05 -7.62 16.44
CA VAL A 130 11.01 -8.99 16.97
C VAL A 130 11.18 -8.96 18.48
N GLU A 131 12.17 -8.23 18.97
CA GLU A 131 12.45 -8.12 20.40
C GLU A 131 11.29 -7.44 21.12
N ALA A 132 10.78 -6.32 20.63
CA ALA A 132 9.63 -5.63 21.21
C ALA A 132 8.39 -6.54 21.30
N ARG A 133 8.16 -7.41 20.31
CA ARG A 133 7.06 -8.39 20.36
C ARG A 133 7.32 -9.54 21.33
N ARG A 134 8.58 -9.94 21.51
CA ARG A 134 8.99 -11.04 22.38
C ARG A 134 8.95 -10.64 23.85
N THR A 135 9.47 -9.47 24.17
CA THR A 135 9.53 -8.93 25.56
C THR A 135 8.29 -8.14 25.93
N ALA A 136 7.53 -7.68 24.94
CA ALA A 136 6.44 -6.72 25.13
C ALA A 136 6.93 -5.38 25.73
N ASP A 137 8.20 -5.05 25.52
CA ASP A 137 8.78 -3.72 25.74
C ASP A 137 8.77 -2.97 24.40
N PHE A 138 7.84 -2.03 24.23
CA PHE A 138 7.71 -1.27 23.00
C PHE A 138 8.60 -0.02 22.96
N SER A 139 9.30 0.31 24.06
CA SER A 139 10.20 1.46 24.13
C SER A 139 11.44 1.30 23.24
N VAL A 140 11.84 0.04 22.99
CA VAL A 140 12.96 -0.31 22.10
C VAL A 140 12.67 -0.02 20.62
N MET A 141 11.41 0.21 20.25
CA MET A 141 11.01 0.53 18.88
C MET A 141 11.17 2.03 18.62
N PRO A 142 11.96 2.45 17.61
CA PRO A 142 12.08 3.86 17.29
C PRO A 142 10.75 4.38 16.70
N PRO A 143 10.25 5.55 17.14
CA PRO A 143 9.03 6.15 16.59
C PRO A 143 9.09 6.39 15.07
N SER A 144 10.30 6.53 14.53
CA SER A 144 10.58 6.76 13.10
C SER A 144 10.78 5.47 12.30
N ILE A 145 10.47 4.28 12.86
CA ILE A 145 10.70 3.00 12.19
C ILE A 145 10.05 2.91 10.81
N ASN A 146 8.79 3.31 10.68
CA ASN A 146 8.05 3.25 9.42
C ASN A 146 8.65 4.18 8.33
N PRO A 147 8.88 5.48 8.59
CA PRO A 147 9.61 6.34 7.67
C PRO A 147 10.98 5.79 7.26
N LYS A 148 11.73 5.21 8.20
CA LYS A 148 13.06 4.65 7.93
C LYS A 148 12.97 3.45 6.97
N ILE A 149 12.04 2.51 7.21
CA ILE A 149 11.79 1.38 6.30
C ILE A 149 11.44 1.88 4.90
N HIS A 150 10.52 2.83 4.79
CA HIS A 150 10.07 3.36 3.50
C HIS A 150 11.17 4.10 2.73
N ARG A 151 12.10 4.74 3.46
CA ARG A 151 13.30 5.36 2.87
C ARG A 151 14.28 4.32 2.35
N GLU A 152 14.62 3.32 3.17
CA GLU A 152 15.56 2.25 2.80
C GLU A 152 15.06 1.44 1.60
N LEU A 153 13.76 1.20 1.49
CA LEU A 153 13.20 0.50 0.34
C LEU A 153 13.45 1.22 -1.01
N ILE A 154 13.68 2.54 -1.01
CA ILE A 154 14.03 3.27 -2.23
C ILE A 154 15.45 2.92 -2.70
N SER A 155 16.38 2.61 -1.81
CA SER A 155 17.76 2.23 -2.15
C SER A 155 17.94 0.72 -2.24
N GLU A 156 17.37 -0.06 -1.32
CA GLU A 156 17.69 -1.49 -1.19
C GLU A 156 16.84 -2.39 -2.09
N ALA A 157 15.61 -1.97 -2.44
CA ALA A 157 14.69 -2.80 -3.23
C ALA A 157 14.69 -2.47 -4.74
N ARG A 158 15.68 -1.70 -5.22
CA ARG A 158 15.72 -1.20 -6.61
C ARG A 158 15.63 -2.31 -7.65
N GLU A 159 16.39 -3.39 -7.46
CA GLU A 159 16.41 -4.51 -8.41
C GLU A 159 15.07 -5.26 -8.44
N GLN A 160 14.44 -5.45 -7.27
CA GLN A 160 13.16 -6.14 -7.12
C GLN A 160 12.01 -5.29 -7.67
N TYR A 161 12.03 -3.98 -7.45
CA TYR A 161 11.04 -3.06 -8.03
C TYR A 161 11.20 -2.95 -9.54
N ALA A 162 12.43 -2.86 -10.06
CA ALA A 162 12.69 -2.93 -11.49
C ALA A 162 12.17 -4.25 -12.09
N SER A 163 12.40 -5.37 -11.40
CA SER A 163 11.95 -6.70 -11.83
C SER A 163 10.42 -6.83 -11.81
N LEU A 164 9.75 -6.31 -10.78
CA LEU A 164 8.29 -6.21 -10.74
C LEU A 164 7.76 -5.39 -11.92
N PHE A 165 8.35 -4.23 -12.21
CA PHE A 165 7.83 -3.35 -13.27
C PHE A 165 8.04 -3.95 -14.66
N ARG A 166 9.16 -4.65 -14.88
CA ARG A 166 9.38 -5.45 -16.10
C ARG A 166 8.38 -6.59 -16.23
N GLU A 167 8.11 -7.32 -15.15
CA GLU A 167 7.10 -8.39 -15.12
C GLU A 167 5.71 -7.84 -15.46
N ILE A 168 5.32 -6.69 -14.90
CA ILE A 168 4.05 -6.01 -15.24
C ILE A 168 4.02 -5.62 -16.73
N ALA A 169 5.07 -4.96 -17.23
CA ALA A 169 5.12 -4.48 -18.61
C ALA A 169 5.04 -5.63 -19.63
N GLN A 170 5.65 -6.77 -19.33
CA GLN A 170 5.67 -7.96 -20.19
C GLN A 170 4.45 -8.87 -20.01
N SER A 171 3.73 -8.76 -18.89
CA SER A 171 2.59 -9.63 -18.62
C SER A 171 1.45 -9.41 -19.63
N ARG A 172 0.81 -10.53 -19.99
CA ARG A 172 -0.44 -10.56 -20.78
C ARG A 172 -1.67 -10.81 -19.91
N GLU A 173 -1.46 -11.21 -18.66
CA GLU A 173 -2.50 -11.69 -17.76
C GLU A 173 -2.41 -10.94 -16.43
N PRO A 174 -3.53 -10.86 -15.68
CA PRO A 174 -3.53 -10.23 -14.37
C PRO A 174 -2.52 -10.85 -13.40
N LEU A 175 -1.90 -10.00 -12.58
CA LEU A 175 -0.94 -10.41 -11.57
C LEU A 175 -1.21 -9.76 -10.22
N VAL A 176 -0.74 -10.40 -9.16
CA VAL A 176 -0.71 -9.83 -7.81
C VAL A 176 0.72 -9.81 -7.30
N PHE A 177 1.09 -8.76 -6.57
CA PHE A 177 2.35 -8.73 -5.83
C PHE A 177 2.12 -8.49 -4.35
N HIS A 178 2.93 -9.12 -3.50
CA HIS A 178 2.75 -9.05 -2.05
C HIS A 178 4.06 -9.19 -1.27
N CYS A 179 3.96 -8.87 0.02
CA CYS A 179 4.93 -9.23 1.04
C CYS A 179 4.16 -9.86 2.20
N SER A 180 4.56 -9.66 3.45
CA SER A 180 3.83 -10.24 4.59
C SER A 180 2.45 -9.63 4.78
N HIS A 181 2.37 -8.32 5.05
CA HIS A 181 1.10 -7.64 5.32
C HIS A 181 0.64 -6.75 4.18
N GLY A 182 1.41 -6.66 3.10
CA GLY A 182 1.10 -5.79 1.97
C GLY A 182 1.25 -4.30 2.28
N VAL A 183 2.11 -3.92 3.23
CA VAL A 183 2.27 -2.53 3.71
C VAL A 183 3.59 -1.91 3.28
N HIS A 184 4.74 -2.41 3.77
CA HIS A 184 6.02 -1.75 3.56
C HIS A 184 6.58 -1.99 2.16
N ARG A 185 7.07 -3.21 1.89
CA ARG A 185 7.63 -3.62 0.59
C ARG A 185 6.61 -3.43 -0.54
N THR A 186 5.40 -3.96 -0.34
CA THR A 186 4.30 -3.83 -1.31
C THR A 186 3.81 -2.40 -1.44
N GLY A 187 3.60 -1.66 -0.34
CA GLY A 187 3.08 -0.30 -0.44
C GLY A 187 4.06 0.68 -1.04
N THR A 188 5.36 0.51 -0.80
CA THR A 188 6.39 1.31 -1.49
C THR A 188 6.42 0.98 -2.98
N ALA A 189 6.39 -0.31 -3.36
CA ALA A 189 6.29 -0.70 -4.76
C ALA A 189 5.05 -0.13 -5.46
N THR A 190 3.88 -0.20 -4.80
CA THR A 190 2.63 0.40 -5.30
C THR A 190 2.77 1.92 -5.45
N ALA A 191 3.34 2.60 -4.44
CA ALA A 191 3.48 4.05 -4.47
C ALA A 191 4.39 4.52 -5.60
N VAL A 192 5.53 3.85 -5.79
CA VAL A 192 6.46 4.13 -6.89
C VAL A 192 5.79 3.87 -8.24
N LEU A 193 5.04 2.77 -8.37
CA LEU A 193 4.35 2.43 -9.61
C LEU A 193 3.28 3.47 -9.96
N LEU A 194 2.35 3.75 -9.04
CA LEU A 194 1.27 4.71 -9.29
C LEU A 194 1.81 6.11 -9.57
N TRP A 195 2.78 6.58 -8.79
CA TRP A 195 3.38 7.89 -9.02
C TRP A 195 4.14 7.94 -10.35
N GLY A 196 4.84 6.87 -10.73
CA GLY A 196 5.55 6.77 -12.01
C GLY A 196 4.62 6.69 -13.24
N LEU A 197 3.39 6.24 -13.03
CA LEU A 197 2.30 6.28 -14.01
C LEU A 197 1.65 7.67 -14.12
N GLY A 198 1.99 8.60 -13.23
CA GLY A 198 1.47 9.97 -13.22
C GLY A 198 0.27 10.18 -12.31
N VAL A 199 -0.01 9.26 -11.38
CA VAL A 199 -1.07 9.46 -10.37
C VAL A 199 -0.62 10.53 -9.36
N PRO A 200 -1.47 11.50 -9.00
CA PRO A 200 -1.14 12.52 -8.00
C PRO A 200 -0.69 11.90 -6.67
N TRP A 201 0.36 12.46 -6.06
CA TRP A 201 0.94 11.87 -4.86
C TRP A 201 -0.03 11.77 -3.67
N ASP A 202 -0.95 12.73 -3.53
CA ASP A 202 -1.95 12.69 -2.46
C ASP A 202 -2.86 11.47 -2.60
N THR A 203 -3.27 11.14 -3.83
CA THR A 203 -4.02 9.92 -4.16
C THR A 203 -3.19 8.65 -3.90
N VAL A 204 -1.89 8.67 -4.21
CA VAL A 204 -0.97 7.56 -3.91
C VAL A 204 -0.86 7.33 -2.39
N ARG A 205 -0.79 8.41 -1.62
CA ARG A 205 -0.78 8.37 -0.16
C ARG A 205 -2.10 7.79 0.38
N GLU A 206 -3.23 8.16 -0.19
CA GLU A 206 -4.54 7.61 0.17
C GLU A 206 -4.61 6.09 -0.10
N ASP A 207 -4.13 5.60 -1.24
CA ASP A 207 -4.05 4.15 -1.53
C ASP A 207 -3.25 3.38 -0.46
N TYR A 208 -2.13 3.96 -0.04
CA TYR A 208 -1.30 3.38 1.01
C TYR A 208 -2.08 3.26 2.33
N LEU A 209 -2.80 4.33 2.70
CA LEU A 209 -3.59 4.42 3.92
C LEU A 209 -4.82 3.51 3.93
N LEU A 210 -5.33 3.06 2.76
CA LEU A 210 -6.39 2.05 2.71
C LEU A 210 -6.03 0.76 3.47
N SER A 211 -4.74 0.46 3.63
CA SER A 211 -4.30 -0.69 4.41
C SER A 211 -4.70 -0.58 5.90
N ASN A 212 -4.91 0.62 6.45
CA ASN A 212 -5.47 0.81 7.81
C ASN A 212 -6.91 0.30 7.87
N LYS A 213 -7.72 0.67 6.88
CA LYS A 213 -9.12 0.26 6.77
C LYS A 213 -9.23 -1.25 6.59
N PHE A 214 -8.51 -1.79 5.61
CA PHE A 214 -8.62 -3.21 5.25
C PHE A 214 -8.04 -4.15 6.31
N ARG A 215 -7.04 -3.71 7.07
CA ARG A 215 -6.41 -4.51 8.13
C ARG A 215 -6.92 -4.17 9.54
N GLU A 216 -7.94 -3.32 9.67
CA GLU A 216 -8.38 -2.79 10.97
C GLU A 216 -8.65 -3.91 11.99
N ALA A 217 -9.42 -4.93 11.60
CA ALA A 217 -9.75 -6.05 12.48
C ALA A 217 -8.52 -6.88 12.89
N GLU A 218 -7.61 -7.16 11.95
CA GLU A 218 -6.35 -7.86 12.19
C GLU A 218 -5.48 -7.07 13.18
N VAL A 219 -5.30 -5.78 12.92
CA VAL A 219 -4.46 -4.88 13.70
C VAL A 219 -5.02 -4.71 15.11
N LYS A 220 -6.32 -4.46 15.25
CA LYS A 220 -6.99 -4.33 16.56
C LYS A 220 -6.83 -5.58 17.41
N LYS A 221 -7.03 -6.76 16.81
CA LYS A 221 -6.83 -8.05 17.49
C LYS A 221 -5.38 -8.20 17.94
N ARG A 222 -4.42 -7.89 17.07
CA ARG A 222 -3.00 -8.02 17.38
C ARG A 222 -2.53 -7.06 18.47
N LEU A 223 -2.93 -5.79 18.40
CA LEU A 223 -2.59 -4.80 19.42
C LEU A 223 -3.21 -5.15 20.77
N SER A 224 -4.45 -5.66 20.80
CA SER A 224 -5.07 -6.13 22.04
C SER A 224 -4.30 -7.29 22.68
N GLN A 225 -3.83 -8.25 21.87
CA GLN A 225 -3.01 -9.36 22.35
C GLN A 225 -1.67 -8.86 22.92
N LEU A 226 -1.00 -7.95 22.21
CA LEU A 226 0.27 -7.37 22.65
C LEU A 226 0.12 -6.57 23.93
N ARG A 227 -0.98 -5.80 24.08
CA ARG A 227 -1.28 -5.06 25.31
C ARG A 227 -1.45 -5.98 26.51
N LYS A 228 -2.17 -7.10 26.35
CA LYS A 228 -2.34 -8.09 27.43
C LYS A 228 -1.00 -8.71 27.84
N LEU A 229 -0.20 -9.13 26.86
CA LEU A 229 1.13 -9.69 27.12
C LEU A 229 2.04 -8.69 27.84
N ALA A 230 2.05 -7.42 27.40
CA ALA A 230 2.82 -6.36 28.04
C ALA A 230 2.39 -6.12 29.49
N ALA A 231 1.08 -6.06 29.74
CA ALA A 231 0.51 -5.88 31.07
C ALA A 231 0.94 -7.00 32.03
N GLU A 232 0.85 -8.25 31.55
CA GLU A 232 1.30 -9.44 32.29
C GLU A 232 2.80 -9.39 32.58
N ASN A 233 3.64 -9.03 31.59
CA ASN A 233 5.09 -8.95 31.76
C ASN A 233 5.55 -7.82 32.69
N GLN A 234 4.79 -6.73 32.76
CA GLN A 234 5.12 -5.53 33.54
C GLN A 234 4.44 -5.50 34.91
N ASP A 235 3.56 -6.47 35.21
CA ASP A 235 2.72 -6.52 36.43
C ASP A 235 1.90 -5.23 36.64
N ILE A 236 1.25 -4.75 35.56
CA ILE A 236 0.41 -3.56 35.58
C ILE A 236 -0.96 -3.82 34.92
N SER A 237 -1.90 -2.89 35.12
CA SER A 237 -3.17 -2.90 34.36
C SER A 237 -2.89 -2.75 32.85
N PRO A 238 -3.61 -3.48 31.97
CA PRO A 238 -3.54 -3.28 30.52
C PRO A 238 -3.76 -1.85 30.04
N ASP A 239 -4.55 -1.07 30.77
CA ASP A 239 -4.82 0.34 30.45
C ASP A 239 -3.61 1.25 30.71
N ASN A 240 -2.62 0.79 31.48
CA ASN A 240 -1.40 1.53 31.81
C ASN A 240 -0.21 1.17 30.91
N VAL A 241 -0.37 0.24 29.97
CA VAL A 241 0.68 -0.13 29.03
C VAL A 241 0.85 0.99 27.99
N ASP A 242 2.06 1.53 27.87
CA ASP A 242 2.40 2.45 26.78
C ASP A 242 2.50 1.69 25.45
N MET A 243 1.50 1.90 24.59
CA MET A 243 1.41 1.28 23.27
C MET A 243 1.91 2.20 22.14
N THR A 244 2.41 3.39 22.44
CA THR A 244 2.64 4.47 21.47
C THR A 244 3.48 4.01 20.26
N ASN A 245 4.61 3.37 20.51
CA ASN A 245 5.55 2.98 19.44
C ASN A 245 5.05 1.79 18.63
N ILE A 246 4.42 0.81 19.29
CA ILE A 246 3.89 -0.37 18.60
C ILE A 246 2.63 -0.01 17.79
N GLU A 247 1.79 0.88 18.30
CA GLU A 247 0.65 1.44 17.55
C GLU A 247 1.15 2.22 16.34
N ALA A 248 2.17 3.07 16.49
CA ALA A 248 2.78 3.79 15.37
C ALA A 248 3.37 2.83 14.31
N PHE A 249 3.82 1.64 14.69
CA PHE A 249 4.26 0.62 13.74
C PHE A 249 3.09 0.01 12.94
N TYR A 250 1.97 -0.31 13.61
CA TYR A 250 0.84 -1.00 13.00
C TYR A 250 -0.19 -0.09 12.30
N ILE A 251 -0.37 1.14 12.79
CA ILE A 251 -1.33 2.12 12.29
C ILE A 251 -0.57 3.12 11.42
N LEU A 252 -0.86 3.07 10.12
CA LEU A 252 -0.12 3.81 9.11
C LEU A 252 -0.50 5.30 9.12
N LYS A 253 0.49 6.15 8.81
CA LYS A 253 0.33 7.58 8.63
C LYS A 253 0.91 8.00 7.28
N GLY A 254 0.33 9.04 6.68
CA GLY A 254 0.77 9.54 5.36
C GLY A 254 2.28 9.86 5.31
N VAL A 255 2.79 10.47 6.39
CA VAL A 255 4.20 10.81 6.55
C VAL A 255 5.15 9.61 6.45
N TYR A 256 4.66 8.38 6.59
CA TYR A 256 5.46 7.17 6.45
C TYR A 256 5.80 6.89 4.98
N ILE A 257 4.80 6.94 4.09
CA ILE A 257 5.03 6.75 2.67
C ILE A 257 5.63 8.01 2.02
N ASP A 258 5.37 9.20 2.58
CA ASP A 258 6.02 10.44 2.14
C ASP A 258 7.54 10.35 2.23
N ALA A 259 8.08 9.58 3.20
CA ALA A 259 9.52 9.34 3.30
C ALA A 259 10.11 8.66 2.05
N SER A 260 9.33 7.85 1.32
CA SER A 260 9.74 7.27 0.03
C SER A 260 9.80 8.35 -1.06
N ARG A 261 8.80 9.23 -1.14
CA ARG A 261 8.80 10.36 -2.09
C ARG A 261 9.97 11.30 -1.80
N ASP A 262 10.18 11.67 -0.55
CA ASP A 262 11.26 12.57 -0.16
C ASP A 262 12.63 12.00 -0.52
N GLU A 263 12.84 10.69 -0.30
CA GLU A 263 14.09 10.03 -0.67
C GLU A 263 14.30 9.99 -2.19
N ILE A 264 13.23 9.71 -2.96
CA ILE A 264 13.26 9.77 -4.42
C ILE A 264 13.63 11.17 -4.90
N LEU A 265 12.95 12.20 -4.41
CA LEU A 265 13.19 13.59 -4.82
C LEU A 265 14.61 14.03 -4.45
N LYS A 266 15.08 13.68 -3.25
CA LYS A 266 16.40 14.03 -2.76
C LYS A 266 17.53 13.43 -3.59
N HIS A 267 17.42 12.16 -3.98
CA HIS A 267 18.52 11.44 -4.65
C HIS A 267 18.39 11.39 -6.18
N PHE A 268 17.18 11.55 -6.71
CA PHE A 268 16.90 11.40 -8.15
C PHE A 268 16.19 12.59 -8.78
N GLY A 269 15.77 13.59 -7.99
CA GLY A 269 15.17 14.84 -8.46
C GLY A 269 13.71 14.72 -8.89
N SER A 270 13.29 13.57 -9.42
CA SER A 270 11.91 13.29 -9.81
C SER A 270 11.63 11.78 -9.82
N ILE A 271 10.36 11.40 -9.94
CA ILE A 271 9.97 10.00 -10.11
C ILE A 271 10.52 9.42 -11.42
N GLU A 272 10.55 10.18 -12.52
CA GLU A 272 11.18 9.77 -13.78
C GLU A 272 12.69 9.55 -13.62
N GLY A 273 13.34 10.40 -12.84
CA GLY A 273 14.74 10.25 -12.47
C GLY A 273 14.98 8.94 -11.71
N TYR A 274 14.06 8.56 -10.82
CA TYR A 274 14.15 7.30 -10.09
C TYR A 274 13.83 6.09 -10.98
N LEU A 275 12.79 6.12 -11.82
CA LEU A 275 12.50 5.03 -12.75
C LEU A 275 13.69 4.75 -13.69
N SER A 276 14.30 5.81 -14.22
CA SER A 276 15.42 5.67 -15.17
C SER A 276 16.75 5.37 -14.47
N ARG A 277 17.25 6.26 -13.59
CA ARG A 277 18.58 6.13 -12.99
C ARG A 277 18.59 5.29 -11.71
N GLY A 278 17.47 5.27 -10.97
CA GLY A 278 17.34 4.48 -9.75
C GLY A 278 17.05 3.02 -10.04
N LEU A 279 15.99 2.73 -10.80
CA LEU A 279 15.56 1.37 -11.16
C LEU A 279 16.24 0.83 -12.43
N GLY A 280 16.94 1.69 -13.19
CA GLY A 280 17.60 1.27 -14.42
C GLY A 280 16.63 0.90 -15.53
N LEU A 281 15.40 1.43 -15.53
CA LEU A 281 14.42 1.17 -16.59
C LEU A 281 14.73 2.03 -17.80
N THR A 282 14.77 1.39 -18.96
CA THR A 282 14.90 2.06 -20.25
C THR A 282 13.63 2.83 -20.60
N ALA A 283 13.74 3.83 -21.48
CA ALA A 283 12.57 4.55 -21.99
C ALA A 283 11.54 3.59 -22.63
N THR A 284 11.99 2.55 -23.32
CA THR A 284 11.14 1.51 -23.90
C THR A 284 10.36 0.74 -22.84
N GLU A 285 11.00 0.33 -21.75
CA GLU A 285 10.32 -0.38 -20.64
C GLU A 285 9.30 0.52 -19.94
N ILE A 286 9.64 1.79 -19.69
CA ILE A 286 8.73 2.77 -19.08
C ILE A 286 7.51 3.01 -19.98
N ASN A 287 7.71 3.15 -21.29
CA ASN A 287 6.62 3.33 -22.24
C ASN A 287 5.72 2.08 -22.31
N LEU A 288 6.31 0.89 -22.37
CA LEU A 288 5.55 -0.36 -22.36
C LEU A 288 4.73 -0.52 -21.07
N LEU A 289 5.30 -0.14 -19.92
CA LEU A 289 4.60 -0.12 -18.64
C LEU A 289 3.39 0.82 -18.68
N ARG A 290 3.55 2.04 -19.22
CA ARG A 290 2.45 3.01 -19.37
C ARG A 290 1.37 2.52 -20.34
N GLU A 291 1.75 1.99 -21.50
CA GLU A 291 0.79 1.40 -22.46
C GLU A 291 0.02 0.23 -21.85
N LYS A 292 0.66 -0.54 -20.98
CA LYS A 292 0.02 -1.66 -20.29
C LYS A 292 -0.99 -1.20 -19.24
N MET A 293 -0.60 -0.17 -18.49
CA MET A 293 -1.24 0.22 -17.24
C MET A 293 -2.15 1.43 -17.35
N LEU A 294 -2.19 2.15 -18.47
CA LEU A 294 -3.02 3.34 -18.64
C LEU A 294 -4.06 3.15 -19.76
N GLN A 295 -5.26 3.66 -19.53
CA GLN A 295 -6.39 3.63 -20.47
C GLN A 295 -7.06 5.01 -20.58
#